data_AF-A0A949YA93-F1
#
_entry.id   AF-A0A949YA93-F1
#
_cell.length_a   1.000
_cell.length_b   1.000
_cell.length_c   1.000
_cell.angle_alpha   90.00
_cell.angle_beta   90.00
_cell.angle_gamma   90.00
#
_symmetry.space_group_name_H-M   'P 1'
#
loop_
_entity.id
_entity.type
_entity.pdbx_description
1 polymer ?
#
loop_
_entity_poly.entity_id
_entity_poly.type
_entity_poly.pdbx_seq_one_letter_code
_entity_poly.pdbx_strand_id
1 'polypeptide(L)'
;MTNSVPFSLWWRRQILPGFGLSLGFTLVYLSLIVLIPLAALFIKASGIGFDGFIRTILSPRVLAAFQLSFSVSFYAALVNTFLGTILAWVLVRYRFPGRRFLDAIVDFPFALPTAVAGIALTAIYSPNGWIGAPVHALTGWKLTFTPLGIFLALVFIGFPFVVRTVQPVLADLNIEFEEAAASLGASRLQTIFRIVIPELIPAALTGFTLAFARALGEYGSVVFISGNMPMKTEIVPLLIMMELDQFHYIEATVIAAVMLVVSLILLFLINGLQRWGKLTGELA
;
A
#
# COMPACT_ATOMS: atom_id res chain seq x y z
N MET A 1 10.94 42.30 7.57
CA MET A 1 11.71 42.40 6.32
C MET A 1 11.64 41.06 5.61
N THR A 2 10.96 41.03 4.47
CA THR A 2 10.55 39.85 3.72
C THR A 2 11.68 39.37 2.81
N ASN A 3 12.33 38.26 3.17
CA ASN A 3 13.32 37.59 2.33
C ASN A 3 12.62 36.86 1.17
N SER A 4 12.28 37.59 0.12
CA SER A 4 11.95 37.01 -1.18
C SER A 4 13.26 36.67 -1.90
N VAL A 5 13.64 35.40 -1.89
CA VAL A 5 14.78 34.91 -2.67
C VAL A 5 14.37 34.94 -4.15
N PRO A 6 15.01 35.74 -5.02
CA PRO A 6 14.63 35.81 -6.42
C PRO A 6 15.00 34.50 -7.14
N PHE A 7 14.03 33.97 -7.90
CA PHE A 7 14.13 32.74 -8.71
C PHE A 7 15.33 32.70 -9.68
N SER A 8 15.93 33.86 -9.98
CA SER A 8 17.04 34.04 -10.91
C SER A 8 18.41 33.52 -10.42
N LEU A 9 18.54 33.14 -9.15
CA LEU A 9 19.81 32.62 -8.60
C LEU A 9 20.04 31.12 -8.82
N TRP A 10 19.02 30.35 -9.21
CA TRP A 10 19.15 28.89 -9.45
C TRP A 10 20.04 28.54 -10.65
N TRP A 11 20.19 29.46 -11.62
CA TRP A 11 20.86 29.16 -12.89
C TRP A 11 22.38 29.40 -12.90
N ARG A 12 22.91 30.15 -11.93
CA ARG A 12 24.28 30.71 -12.02
C ARG A 12 25.39 29.89 -11.35
N ARG A 13 25.09 28.74 -10.74
CA ARG A 13 26.12 27.86 -10.14
C ARG A 13 25.78 26.38 -10.35
N GLN A 14 25.82 25.92 -11.60
CA GLN A 14 25.70 24.49 -11.88
C GLN A 14 27.07 23.94 -12.26
N ILE A 15 27.65 23.19 -11.31
CA ILE A 15 28.98 22.56 -11.35
C ILE A 15 29.01 21.41 -12.39
N LEU A 16 27.86 21.01 -12.92
CA LEU A 16 27.70 19.94 -13.91
C LEU A 16 27.34 20.52 -15.30
N PRO A 17 28.16 20.29 -16.34
CA PRO A 17 27.82 20.69 -17.69
C PRO A 17 26.54 19.98 -18.17
N GLY A 18 25.60 20.73 -18.74
CA GLY A 18 24.38 20.16 -19.33
C GLY A 18 23.20 19.92 -18.38
N PHE A 19 23.27 20.37 -17.12
CA PHE A 19 22.19 20.16 -16.13
C PHE A 19 20.80 20.62 -16.62
N GLY A 20 20.69 21.75 -17.32
CA GLY A 20 19.40 22.21 -17.84
C GLY A 20 18.80 21.27 -18.90
N LEU A 21 19.63 20.72 -19.78
CA LEU A 21 19.20 19.77 -20.81
C LEU A 21 18.88 18.40 -20.22
N SER A 22 19.72 17.89 -19.30
CA SER A 22 19.47 16.61 -18.65
C SER A 22 18.26 16.65 -17.72
N LEU A 23 18.10 17.73 -16.94
CA LEU A 23 16.92 17.94 -16.11
C LEU A 23 15.65 18.12 -16.97
N GLY A 24 15.72 18.96 -18.01
CA GLY A 24 14.60 19.19 -18.93
C GLY A 24 14.16 17.90 -19.62
N PHE A 25 15.11 17.14 -20.17
CA PHE A 25 14.83 15.84 -20.77
C PHE A 25 14.22 14.85 -19.76
N THR A 26 14.80 14.74 -18.56
CA THR A 26 14.31 13.83 -17.51
C THR A 26 12.88 14.18 -17.09
N LEU A 27 12.60 15.47 -16.84
CA LEU A 27 11.26 15.93 -16.45
C LEU A 27 10.25 15.70 -17.56
N VAL A 28 10.58 16.04 -18.81
CA VAL A 28 9.68 15.83 -19.96
C VAL A 28 9.42 14.34 -20.16
N TYR A 29 10.47 13.52 -20.18
CA TYR A 29 10.33 12.08 -20.38
C TYR A 29 9.48 11.42 -19.29
N LEU A 30 9.75 11.69 -18.01
CA LEU A 30 8.97 11.16 -16.89
C LEU A 30 7.53 11.72 -16.85
N SER A 31 7.34 12.98 -17.26
CA SER A 31 5.99 13.54 -17.35
C SER A 31 5.19 12.88 -18.46
N LEU A 32 5.78 12.69 -19.65
CA LEU A 32 5.07 12.08 -20.77
C LEU A 32 4.70 10.62 -20.49
N ILE A 33 5.62 9.82 -19.92
CA ILE A 33 5.36 8.41 -19.65
C ILE A 33 4.23 8.18 -18.64
N VAL A 34 4.04 9.10 -17.68
CA VAL A 34 2.98 9.04 -16.67
C VAL A 34 1.71 9.76 -17.11
N LEU A 35 1.83 10.98 -17.63
CA LEU A 35 0.67 11.82 -17.93
C LEU A 35 -0.06 11.40 -19.19
N ILE A 36 0.61 10.83 -20.21
CA ILE A 36 -0.08 10.39 -21.43
C ILE A 36 -1.10 9.29 -21.14
N PRO A 37 -0.76 8.16 -20.47
CA PRO A 37 -1.74 7.12 -20.15
C PRO A 37 -2.86 7.62 -19.25
N LEU A 38 -2.54 8.47 -18.26
CA LEU A 38 -3.53 9.05 -17.37
C LEU A 38 -4.49 9.99 -18.12
N ALA A 39 -3.96 10.88 -18.96
CA ALA A 39 -4.78 11.76 -19.78
C ALA A 39 -5.67 10.96 -20.74
N ALA A 40 -5.11 9.94 -21.41
CA ALA A 40 -5.87 9.05 -22.28
C ALA A 40 -7.02 8.34 -21.54
N LEU A 41 -6.79 7.90 -20.31
CA LEU A 41 -7.80 7.29 -19.45
C LEU A 41 -8.97 8.26 -19.20
N PHE A 42 -8.70 9.50 -18.79
CA PHE A 42 -9.74 10.50 -18.52
C PHE A 42 -10.46 10.97 -19.79
N ILE A 43 -9.73 11.12 -20.91
CA ILE A 43 -10.32 11.48 -22.21
C ILE A 43 -11.26 10.38 -22.69
N LYS A 44 -10.90 9.11 -22.52
CA LYS A 44 -11.78 8.00 -22.91
C LYS A 44 -13.00 7.89 -21.99
N ALA A 45 -12.80 8.07 -20.68
CA ALA A 45 -13.88 8.03 -19.70
C ALA A 45 -14.91 9.16 -19.89
N SER A 46 -14.49 10.35 -20.35
CA SER A 46 -15.42 11.46 -20.60
C SER A 46 -16.36 11.23 -21.78
N GLY A 47 -16.04 10.28 -22.67
CA GLY A 47 -16.87 9.92 -23.82
C GLY A 47 -18.20 9.26 -23.47
N ILE A 48 -18.40 8.78 -22.24
CA ILE A 48 -19.63 8.10 -21.80
C ILE A 48 -20.81 9.07 -21.53
N GLY A 49 -20.52 10.37 -21.35
CA GLY A 49 -21.49 11.37 -20.91
C GLY A 49 -21.88 11.26 -19.43
N PHE A 50 -22.57 12.27 -18.89
CA PHE A 50 -22.88 12.33 -17.45
C PHE A 50 -23.84 11.21 -16.98
N ASP A 51 -24.90 10.93 -17.76
CA ASP A 51 -25.87 9.88 -17.42
C ASP A 51 -25.22 8.49 -17.43
N GLY A 52 -24.40 8.20 -18.45
CA GLY A 52 -23.64 6.96 -18.54
C GLY A 52 -22.67 6.79 -17.37
N PHE A 53 -21.95 7.86 -17.01
CA PHE A 53 -21.03 7.86 -15.88
C PHE A 53 -21.73 7.48 -14.57
N ILE A 54 -22.85 8.13 -14.28
CA ILE A 54 -23.63 7.87 -13.06
C ILE A 54 -24.17 6.45 -13.05
N ARG A 55 -24.72 5.95 -14.18
CA ARG A 55 -25.24 4.58 -14.28
C ARG A 55 -24.15 3.52 -14.07
N THR A 56 -22.97 3.72 -14.66
CA THR A 56 -21.85 2.78 -14.50
C THR A 56 -21.39 2.74 -13.04
N ILE A 57 -21.10 3.91 -12.44
CA ILE A 57 -20.52 3.99 -11.10
C ILE A 57 -21.51 3.63 -10.00
N LEU A 58 -22.78 4.02 -10.13
CA LEU A 58 -23.82 3.67 -9.15
C LEU A 58 -24.42 2.29 -9.38
N SER A 59 -23.93 1.51 -10.35
CA SER A 59 -24.37 0.14 -10.51
C SER A 59 -24.04 -0.66 -9.24
N PRO A 60 -24.95 -1.54 -8.77
CA PRO A 60 -24.73 -2.31 -7.54
C PRO A 60 -23.42 -3.10 -7.57
N ARG A 61 -23.07 -3.66 -8.75
CA ARG A 61 -21.86 -4.44 -8.97
C ARG A 61 -20.59 -3.61 -8.79
N VAL A 62 -20.52 -2.44 -9.41
CA VAL A 62 -19.37 -1.53 -9.25
C VAL A 62 -19.24 -1.10 -7.80
N LEU A 63 -20.33 -0.65 -7.16
CA LEU A 63 -20.30 -0.24 -5.75
C LEU A 63 -19.83 -1.36 -4.82
N ALA A 64 -20.30 -2.59 -5.01
CA ALA A 64 -19.87 -3.73 -4.22
C ALA A 64 -18.38 -4.07 -4.43
N ALA A 65 -17.88 -3.99 -5.66
CA ALA A 65 -16.46 -4.20 -5.97
C ALA A 65 -15.58 -3.12 -5.33
N PHE A 66 -16.00 -1.85 -5.37
CA PHE A 66 -15.34 -0.75 -4.67
C PHE A 66 -15.34 -0.98 -3.16
N GLN A 67 -16.50 -1.27 -2.56
CA GLN A 67 -16.60 -1.54 -1.12
C GLN A 67 -15.66 -2.67 -0.71
N LEU A 68 -15.65 -3.79 -1.43
CA LEU A 68 -14.78 -4.92 -1.15
C LEU A 68 -13.30 -4.53 -1.27
N SER A 69 -12.91 -3.90 -2.39
CA SER A 69 -11.50 -3.59 -2.67
C SER A 69 -10.92 -2.61 -1.65
N PHE A 70 -11.66 -1.54 -1.33
CA PHE A 70 -11.21 -0.55 -0.37
C PHE A 70 -11.22 -1.08 1.06
N SER A 71 -12.29 -1.79 1.48
CA SER A 71 -12.37 -2.32 2.84
C SER A 71 -11.30 -3.38 3.11
N VAL A 72 -11.17 -4.36 2.22
CA VAL A 72 -10.20 -5.46 2.40
C VAL A 72 -8.77 -4.95 2.33
N SER A 73 -8.46 -4.02 1.42
CA SER A 73 -7.14 -3.38 1.37
C SER A 73 -6.83 -2.58 2.62
N PHE A 74 -7.81 -1.86 3.16
CA PHE A 74 -7.66 -1.08 4.39
C PHE A 74 -7.35 -1.98 5.59
N TYR A 75 -8.13 -3.04 5.79
CA TYR A 75 -7.89 -3.99 6.88
C TYR A 75 -6.57 -4.74 6.71
N ALA A 76 -6.21 -5.11 5.47
CA ALA A 76 -4.92 -5.75 5.20
C ALA A 76 -3.76 -4.82 5.55
N ALA A 77 -3.85 -3.54 5.19
CA ALA A 77 -2.84 -2.54 5.54
C ALA A 77 -2.75 -2.31 7.06
N LEU A 78 -3.87 -2.32 7.79
CA LEU A 78 -3.85 -2.24 9.26
C LEU A 78 -3.11 -3.43 9.88
N VAL A 79 -3.42 -4.65 9.44
CA VAL A 79 -2.75 -5.86 9.94
C VAL A 79 -1.27 -5.88 9.55
N ASN A 80 -0.94 -5.46 8.33
CA ASN A 80 0.45 -5.29 7.92
C ASN A 80 1.18 -4.27 8.78
N THR A 81 0.51 -3.18 9.16
CA THR A 81 1.12 -2.14 10.00
C THR A 81 1.47 -2.68 11.37
N PHE A 82 0.53 -3.40 11.99
CA PHE A 82 0.73 -4.02 13.29
C PHE A 82 1.81 -5.12 13.25
N LEU A 83 1.64 -6.13 12.38
CA LEU A 83 2.55 -7.27 12.30
C LEU A 83 3.93 -6.86 11.75
N GLY A 84 3.97 -5.96 10.77
CA GLY A 84 5.20 -5.47 10.18
C GLY A 84 6.02 -4.63 11.17
N THR A 85 5.37 -3.84 12.02
CA THR A 85 6.05 -3.10 13.10
C THR A 85 6.63 -4.06 14.15
N ILE A 86 5.88 -5.10 14.54
CA ILE A 86 6.39 -6.14 15.45
C ILE A 86 7.58 -6.87 14.84
N LEU A 87 7.51 -7.25 13.56
CA LEU A 87 8.62 -7.94 12.92
C LEU A 87 9.84 -7.03 12.79
N ALA A 88 9.65 -5.76 12.38
CA ALA A 88 10.72 -4.77 12.35
C ALA A 88 11.38 -4.63 13.74
N TRP A 89 10.57 -4.63 14.81
CA TRP A 89 11.08 -4.64 16.18
C TRP A 89 11.98 -5.83 16.47
N VAL A 90 11.51 -7.04 16.21
CA VAL A 90 12.27 -8.27 16.42
C VAL A 90 13.55 -8.27 15.58
N LEU A 91 13.44 -7.87 14.31
CA LEU A 91 14.55 -7.84 13.36
C LEU A 91 15.55 -6.73 13.63
N VAL A 92 15.24 -5.69 14.40
CA VAL A 92 16.21 -4.65 14.79
C VAL A 92 16.79 -4.95 16.17
N ARG A 93 15.92 -5.14 17.16
CA ARG A 93 16.27 -5.16 18.59
C ARG A 93 16.81 -6.49 19.09
N TYR A 94 16.43 -7.63 18.48
CA TYR A 94 16.85 -8.94 18.97
C TYR A 94 17.99 -9.54 18.14
N ARG A 95 18.91 -10.23 18.83
CA ARG A 95 20.00 -11.00 18.21
C ARG A 95 19.71 -12.48 18.40
N PHE A 96 19.49 -13.20 17.30
CA PHE A 96 19.17 -14.63 17.31
C PHE A 96 19.68 -15.30 16.03
N PRO A 97 19.97 -16.62 16.05
CA PRO A 97 20.42 -17.36 14.86
C PRO A 97 19.34 -17.34 13.77
N GLY A 98 19.73 -17.11 12.52
CA GLY A 98 18.79 -17.06 11.39
C GLY A 98 18.12 -15.71 11.13
N ARG A 99 18.42 -14.65 11.92
CA ARG A 99 17.88 -13.29 11.72
C ARG A 99 18.02 -12.78 10.27
N ARG A 100 19.18 -12.99 9.63
CA ARG A 100 19.42 -12.56 8.23
C ARG A 100 18.54 -13.31 7.23
N PHE A 101 18.25 -14.58 7.50
CA PHE A 101 17.38 -15.39 6.65
C PHE A 101 15.92 -14.93 6.77
N LEU A 102 15.44 -14.68 8.00
CA LEU A 102 14.11 -14.09 8.20
C LEU A 102 14.00 -12.70 7.57
N ASP A 103 15.02 -11.85 7.73
CA ASP A 103 15.09 -10.53 7.10
C ASP A 103 15.02 -10.62 5.57
N ALA A 104 15.66 -11.64 4.96
CA ALA A 104 15.55 -11.87 3.52
C ALA A 104 14.15 -12.39 3.09
N ILE A 105 13.51 -13.23 3.91
CA ILE A 105 12.13 -13.70 3.65
C ILE A 105 11.14 -12.54 3.59
N VAL A 106 11.37 -11.46 4.35
CA VAL A 106 10.50 -10.28 4.30
C VAL A 106 10.39 -9.72 2.88
N ASP A 107 11.46 -9.75 2.08
CA ASP A 107 11.43 -9.23 0.71
C ASP A 107 10.97 -10.28 -0.32
N PHE A 108 10.72 -11.52 0.11
CA PHE A 108 10.30 -12.59 -0.78
C PHE A 108 9.03 -12.24 -1.59
N PRO A 109 7.99 -11.59 -1.02
CA PRO A 109 6.82 -11.18 -1.81
C PRO A 109 7.15 -10.21 -2.96
N PHE A 110 8.25 -9.44 -2.87
CA PHE A 110 8.69 -8.56 -3.96
C PHE A 110 9.38 -9.31 -5.10
N ALA A 111 10.07 -10.38 -4.77
CA ALA A 111 10.76 -11.21 -5.75
C ALA A 111 9.78 -12.12 -6.53
N LEU A 112 8.62 -12.43 -5.94
CA LEU A 112 7.64 -13.31 -6.56
C LEU A 112 6.79 -12.60 -7.62
N PRO A 113 6.59 -13.22 -8.80
CA PRO A 113 5.51 -12.84 -9.68
C PRO A 113 4.18 -12.95 -8.93
N THR A 114 3.32 -11.93 -9.01
CA THR A 114 2.06 -11.88 -8.25
C THR A 114 1.13 -13.04 -8.57
N ALA A 115 1.07 -13.46 -9.84
CA ALA A 115 0.32 -14.65 -10.26
C ALA A 115 0.83 -15.94 -9.59
N VAL A 116 2.15 -16.10 -9.48
CA VAL A 116 2.78 -17.25 -8.82
C VAL A 116 2.43 -17.24 -7.33
N ALA A 117 2.49 -16.07 -6.68
CA ALA A 117 2.06 -15.93 -5.30
C ALA A 117 0.57 -16.29 -5.13
N GLY A 118 -0.31 -15.83 -6.04
CA GLY A 118 -1.74 -16.16 -6.01
C GLY A 118 -1.99 -17.66 -6.08
N ILE A 119 -1.40 -18.37 -7.04
CA ILE A 119 -1.55 -19.82 -7.19
C ILE A 119 -1.01 -20.56 -5.95
N ALA A 120 0.16 -20.16 -5.44
CA ALA A 120 0.75 -20.77 -4.26
C ALA A 120 -0.13 -20.58 -3.01
N LEU A 121 -0.63 -19.36 -2.78
CA LEU A 121 -1.54 -19.06 -1.68
C LEU A 121 -2.85 -19.86 -1.82
N THR A 122 -3.44 -19.91 -3.01
CA THR A 122 -4.63 -20.73 -3.26
C THR A 122 -4.37 -22.20 -2.96
N ALA A 123 -3.24 -22.76 -3.40
CA ALA A 123 -2.89 -24.16 -3.13
C ALA A 123 -2.79 -24.44 -1.62
N ILE A 124 -2.13 -23.56 -0.87
CA ILE A 124 -1.90 -23.73 0.57
C ILE A 124 -3.20 -23.54 1.39
N TYR A 125 -4.00 -22.53 1.06
CA TYR A 125 -5.19 -22.14 1.81
C TYR A 125 -6.50 -22.81 1.32
N SER A 126 -6.45 -23.58 0.24
CA SER A 126 -7.61 -24.35 -0.24
C SER A 126 -8.06 -25.40 0.78
N PRO A 127 -9.33 -25.87 0.73
CA PRO A 127 -9.80 -26.93 1.63
C PRO A 127 -9.01 -28.24 1.57
N ASN A 128 -8.20 -28.46 0.53
CA ASN A 128 -7.31 -29.61 0.40
C ASN A 128 -5.83 -29.24 0.61
N GLY A 129 -5.55 -27.97 0.89
CA GLY A 129 -4.22 -27.42 1.11
C GLY A 129 -3.73 -27.64 2.53
N TRP A 130 -2.42 -27.50 2.73
CA TRP A 130 -1.77 -27.77 4.03
C TRP A 130 -2.31 -26.91 5.17
N ILE A 131 -2.73 -25.67 4.89
CA ILE A 131 -3.30 -24.77 5.91
C ILE A 131 -4.83 -24.77 5.82
N GLY A 132 -5.40 -24.76 4.62
CA GLY A 132 -6.84 -24.70 4.48
C GLY A 132 -7.58 -25.97 4.90
N ALA A 133 -6.98 -27.16 4.74
CA ALA A 133 -7.59 -28.42 5.16
C ALA A 133 -7.82 -28.51 6.68
N PRO A 134 -6.83 -28.29 7.57
CA PRO A 134 -7.07 -28.33 9.00
C PRO A 134 -8.03 -27.22 9.46
N VAL A 135 -7.93 -26.01 8.90
CA VAL A 135 -8.88 -24.93 9.23
C VAL A 135 -10.30 -25.29 8.83
N HIS A 136 -10.48 -25.86 7.64
CA HIS A 136 -11.79 -26.29 7.16
C HIS A 136 -12.36 -27.41 8.01
N ALA A 137 -11.55 -28.41 8.40
CA ALA A 137 -11.97 -29.50 9.25
C ALA A 137 -12.41 -29.03 10.66
N LEU A 138 -11.70 -28.05 11.23
CA LEU A 138 -11.97 -27.56 12.58
C LEU A 138 -13.09 -26.53 12.67
N THR A 139 -13.23 -25.66 11.67
CA THR A 139 -14.14 -24.50 11.71
C THR A 139 -15.27 -24.58 10.69
N GLY A 140 -15.17 -25.45 9.69
CA GLY A 140 -16.05 -25.46 8.51
C GLY A 140 -15.80 -24.32 7.52
N TRP A 141 -14.87 -23.40 7.80
CA TRP A 141 -14.67 -22.21 6.98
C TRP A 141 -13.81 -22.50 5.75
N LYS A 142 -14.07 -21.77 4.66
CA LYS A 142 -13.25 -21.78 3.43
C LYS A 142 -12.46 -20.49 3.35
N LEU A 143 -11.13 -20.60 3.38
CA LEU A 143 -10.25 -19.44 3.29
C LEU A 143 -10.11 -18.95 1.84
N THR A 144 -9.99 -19.86 0.87
CA THR A 144 -9.97 -19.50 -0.55
C THR A 144 -11.37 -19.22 -1.09
N PHE A 145 -11.44 -18.44 -2.16
CA PHE A 145 -12.67 -18.04 -2.85
C PHE A 145 -13.64 -17.21 -2.00
N THR A 146 -13.15 -16.60 -0.92
CA THR A 146 -13.89 -15.72 -0.02
C THR A 146 -13.15 -14.39 0.15
N PRO A 147 -13.80 -13.35 0.72
CA PRO A 147 -13.11 -12.10 1.07
C PRO A 147 -11.89 -12.29 1.98
N LEU A 148 -11.89 -13.35 2.81
CA LEU A 148 -10.75 -13.69 3.66
C LEU A 148 -9.53 -14.14 2.84
N GLY A 149 -9.73 -14.87 1.75
CA GLY A 149 -8.63 -15.25 0.85
C GLY A 149 -7.98 -14.04 0.20
N ILE A 150 -8.80 -13.07 -0.22
CA ILE A 150 -8.34 -11.78 -0.75
C ILE A 150 -7.53 -11.06 0.32
N PHE A 151 -8.08 -10.94 1.53
CA PHE A 151 -7.41 -10.33 2.67
C PHE A 151 -6.02 -10.93 2.93
N LEU A 152 -5.91 -12.26 2.96
CA LEU A 152 -4.64 -12.96 3.19
C LEU A 152 -3.61 -12.68 2.10
N ALA A 153 -4.03 -12.64 0.83
CA ALA A 153 -3.14 -12.29 -0.28
C ALA A 153 -2.64 -10.84 -0.20
N LEU A 154 -3.53 -9.90 0.16
CA LEU A 154 -3.15 -8.49 0.33
C LEU A 154 -2.25 -8.27 1.55
N VAL A 155 -2.44 -9.03 2.63
CA VAL A 155 -1.51 -9.07 3.77
C VAL A 155 -0.14 -9.53 3.29
N PHE A 156 -0.05 -10.68 2.60
CA PHE A 156 1.21 -11.22 2.09
C PHE A 156 2.00 -10.23 1.22
N ILE A 157 1.32 -9.52 0.31
CA ILE A 157 1.98 -8.57 -0.61
C ILE A 157 2.28 -7.22 0.05
N GLY A 158 1.41 -6.74 0.93
CA GLY A 158 1.56 -5.43 1.57
C GLY A 158 2.52 -5.44 2.76
N PHE A 159 2.78 -6.60 3.36
CA PHE A 159 3.62 -6.77 4.54
C PHE A 159 5.02 -6.13 4.45
N PRO A 160 5.79 -6.32 3.35
CA PRO A 160 7.17 -5.85 3.31
C PRO A 160 7.29 -4.33 3.30
N PHE A 161 6.28 -3.62 2.76
CA PHE A 161 6.25 -2.15 2.75
C PHE A 161 6.30 -1.57 4.15
N VAL A 162 5.58 -2.17 5.11
CA VAL A 162 5.60 -1.71 6.50
C VAL A 162 6.96 -1.99 7.12
N VAL A 163 7.45 -3.23 7.01
CA VAL A 163 8.72 -3.63 7.63
C VAL A 163 9.85 -2.73 7.15
N ARG A 164 9.98 -2.53 5.83
CA ARG A 164 11.06 -1.73 5.23
C ARG A 164 10.93 -0.22 5.48
N THR A 165 9.75 0.25 5.87
CA THR A 165 9.55 1.66 6.27
C THR A 165 9.88 1.87 7.76
N VAL A 166 9.47 0.93 8.62
CA VAL A 166 9.65 1.05 10.08
C VAL A 166 11.05 0.67 10.53
N GLN A 167 11.64 -0.35 9.93
CA GLN A 167 12.97 -0.88 10.27
C GLN A 167 14.10 0.16 10.29
N PRO A 168 14.29 1.03 9.27
CA PRO A 168 15.36 2.03 9.31
C PRO A 168 15.15 3.05 10.43
N VAL A 169 13.91 3.51 10.64
CA VAL A 169 13.58 4.47 11.72
C VAL A 169 13.86 3.86 13.09
N LEU A 170 13.53 2.57 13.28
CA LEU A 170 13.82 1.89 14.53
C LEU A 170 15.32 1.63 14.75
N ALA A 171 16.09 1.46 13.67
CA ALA A 171 17.53 1.24 13.74
C ALA A 171 18.30 2.54 14.03
N ASP A 172 17.80 3.67 13.53
CA ASP A 172 18.38 5.01 13.74
C ASP A 172 17.98 5.63 15.09
N LEU A 173 16.99 5.06 15.77
CA LEU A 173 16.51 5.51 17.08
C LEU A 173 17.63 5.43 18.13
N ASN A 174 18.14 6.58 18.55
CA ASN A 174 19.25 6.70 19.49
C ASN A 174 18.94 5.96 20.81
N ILE A 175 19.76 4.96 21.13
CA ILE A 175 19.71 4.20 22.39
C ILE A 175 19.85 5.12 23.61
N GLU A 176 20.52 6.27 23.47
CA GLU A 176 20.71 7.26 24.53
C GLU A 176 19.38 7.72 25.17
N PHE A 177 18.29 7.86 24.39
CA PHE A 177 16.99 8.23 24.93
C PHE A 177 16.40 7.13 25.82
N GLU A 178 16.64 5.86 25.49
CA GLU A 178 16.20 4.72 26.29
C GLU A 178 17.03 4.58 27.57
N GLU A 179 18.34 4.80 27.48
CA GLU A 179 19.27 4.80 28.62
C GLU A 179 19.00 5.96 29.59
N ALA A 180 18.67 7.15 29.07
CA ALA A 180 18.25 8.29 29.87
C ALA A 180 16.93 8.01 30.61
N ALA A 181 15.95 7.41 29.93
CA ALA A 181 14.69 7.02 30.55
C ALA A 181 14.90 5.98 31.67
N ALA A 182 15.76 4.98 31.41
CA ALA A 182 16.12 3.98 32.41
C ALA A 182 16.84 4.61 33.62
N SER A 183 17.71 5.59 33.39
CA SER A 183 18.42 6.33 34.46
C SER A 183 17.47 7.18 35.32
N LEU A 184 16.37 7.67 34.74
CA LEU A 184 15.29 8.35 35.45
C LEU A 184 14.30 7.40 36.15
N GLY A 185 14.57 6.09 36.14
CA GLY A 185 13.75 5.07 36.78
C GLY A 185 12.52 4.64 35.97
N ALA A 186 12.45 4.99 34.68
CA ALA A 186 11.35 4.54 33.83
C ALA A 186 11.43 3.03 33.59
N SER A 187 10.27 2.36 33.66
CA SER A 187 10.19 0.94 33.32
C SER A 187 10.31 0.73 31.80
N ARG A 188 10.73 -0.47 31.37
CA ARG A 188 10.85 -0.80 29.93
C ARG A 188 9.55 -0.54 29.16
N LEU A 189 8.39 -0.82 29.78
CA LEU A 189 7.09 -0.53 29.18
C LEU A 189 6.86 0.97 29.03
N GLN A 190 7.24 1.78 30.02
CA GLN A 190 7.13 3.24 29.91
C GLN A 190 8.03 3.77 28.79
N THR A 191 9.27 3.29 28.67
CA THR A 191 10.17 3.67 27.57
C THR A 191 9.56 3.32 26.22
N ILE A 192 8.99 2.12 26.07
CA ILE A 192 8.35 1.69 24.82
C ILE A 192 7.16 2.61 24.47
N PHE A 193 6.23 2.80 25.40
CA PHE A 193 4.99 3.53 25.11
C PHE A 193 5.16 5.05 25.03
N ARG A 194 6.15 5.63 25.73
CA ARG A 194 6.35 7.08 25.81
C ARG A 194 7.44 7.62 24.90
N ILE A 195 8.40 6.78 24.49
CA ILE A 195 9.53 7.21 23.66
C ILE A 195 9.48 6.49 22.33
N VAL A 196 9.53 5.15 22.34
CA VAL A 196 9.75 4.41 21.09
C VAL A 196 8.52 4.39 20.19
N ILE A 197 7.34 4.06 20.72
CA ILE A 197 6.11 4.01 19.91
C ILE A 197 5.78 5.37 19.28
N PRO A 198 5.78 6.50 20.00
CA PRO A 198 5.54 7.82 19.41
C PRO A 198 6.47 8.13 18.23
N GLU A 199 7.75 7.80 18.35
CA GLU A 199 8.75 8.00 17.30
C GLU A 199 8.51 7.09 16.08
N LEU A 200 7.96 5.89 16.29
CA LEU A 200 7.63 4.95 15.20
C LEU A 200 6.29 5.26 14.51
N ILE A 201 5.36 5.98 15.14
CA ILE A 201 4.02 6.25 14.55
C ILE A 201 4.11 6.84 13.14
N PRO A 202 4.95 7.87 12.85
CA PRO A 202 4.98 8.43 11.52
C PRO A 202 5.53 7.47 10.46
N ALA A 203 6.49 6.62 10.85
CA ALA A 203 7.01 5.56 9.99
C ALA A 203 5.96 4.46 9.74
N ALA A 204 5.24 4.05 10.79
CA ALA A 204 4.17 3.07 10.70
C ALA A 204 3.01 3.55 9.81
N LEU A 205 2.62 4.83 9.91
CA LEU A 205 1.61 5.43 9.05
C LEU A 205 2.07 5.53 7.58
N THR A 206 3.34 5.85 7.35
CA THR A 206 3.93 5.83 6.01
C THR A 206 3.88 4.40 5.43
N GLY A 207 4.28 3.41 6.23
CA GLY A 207 4.21 1.99 5.88
C GLY A 207 2.78 1.53 5.58
N PHE A 208 1.81 1.92 6.41
CA PHE A 208 0.38 1.70 6.20
C PHE A 208 -0.07 2.22 4.83
N THR A 209 0.32 3.44 4.50
CA THR A 209 -0.07 4.12 3.25
C THR A 209 0.48 3.40 2.03
N LEU A 210 1.75 2.98 2.08
CA LEU A 210 2.38 2.22 1.02
C LEU A 210 1.75 0.83 0.85
N ALA A 211 1.49 0.13 1.96
CA ALA A 211 0.82 -1.18 1.93
C ALA A 211 -0.61 -1.07 1.39
N PHE A 212 -1.35 -0.03 1.78
CA PHE A 212 -2.70 0.24 1.31
C PHE A 212 -2.73 0.58 -0.19
N ALA A 213 -1.84 1.48 -0.64
CA ALA A 213 -1.70 1.82 -2.05
C ALA A 213 -1.40 0.57 -2.90
N ARG A 214 -0.49 -0.27 -2.41
CA ARG A 214 -0.13 -1.52 -3.08
C ARG A 214 -1.31 -2.49 -3.15
N ALA A 215 -2.06 -2.64 -2.05
CA ALA A 215 -3.18 -3.56 -1.95
C ALA A 215 -4.34 -3.17 -2.87
N LEU A 216 -4.65 -1.87 -2.99
CA LEU A 216 -5.68 -1.37 -3.91
C LEU A 216 -5.37 -1.72 -5.38
N GLY A 217 -4.10 -1.59 -5.78
CA GLY A 217 -3.66 -1.89 -7.14
C GLY A 217 -3.42 -3.38 -7.42
N GLU A 218 -3.66 -4.27 -6.46
CA GLU A 218 -3.34 -5.68 -6.64
C GLU A 218 -4.42 -6.43 -7.43
N TYR A 219 -3.97 -7.10 -8.48
CA TYR A 219 -4.80 -7.95 -9.34
C TYR A 219 -4.25 -9.38 -9.42
N GLY A 220 -2.95 -9.51 -9.69
CA GLY A 220 -2.35 -10.76 -10.16
C GLY A 220 -2.40 -11.91 -9.16
N SER A 221 -2.25 -11.66 -7.86
CA SER A 221 -2.44 -12.70 -6.83
C SER A 221 -3.91 -12.93 -6.51
N VAL A 222 -4.68 -11.85 -6.48
CA VAL A 222 -6.08 -11.88 -6.03
C VAL A 222 -6.91 -12.71 -6.99
N VAL A 223 -6.76 -12.56 -8.31
CA VAL A 223 -7.56 -13.26 -9.31
C VAL A 223 -7.58 -14.80 -9.16
N PHE A 224 -6.52 -15.38 -8.60
CA PHE A 224 -6.42 -16.84 -8.38
C PHE A 224 -6.99 -17.30 -7.04
N ILE A 225 -7.07 -16.42 -6.04
CA ILE A 225 -7.55 -16.75 -4.69
C ILE A 225 -8.96 -16.25 -4.41
N SER A 226 -9.43 -15.23 -5.14
CA SER A 226 -10.81 -14.77 -5.11
C SER A 226 -11.74 -15.72 -5.85
N GLY A 227 -12.98 -15.78 -5.39
CA GLY A 227 -14.03 -16.56 -6.06
C GLY A 227 -14.53 -15.90 -7.35
N ASN A 228 -14.13 -14.64 -7.60
CA ASN A 228 -14.51 -13.84 -8.76
C ASN A 228 -16.03 -13.75 -8.95
N MET A 229 -16.78 -13.82 -7.85
CA MET A 229 -18.24 -13.78 -7.87
C MET A 229 -18.72 -12.33 -7.77
N PRO A 230 -19.57 -11.88 -8.71
CA PRO A 230 -20.18 -10.56 -8.64
C PRO A 230 -20.84 -10.32 -7.28
N MET A 231 -20.72 -9.09 -6.77
CA MET A 231 -21.26 -8.67 -5.47
C MET A 231 -20.67 -9.37 -4.22
N LYS A 232 -19.71 -10.30 -4.36
CA LYS A 232 -19.18 -11.07 -3.23
C LYS A 232 -17.66 -11.05 -3.12
N THR A 233 -16.97 -11.40 -4.19
CA THR A 233 -15.51 -11.63 -4.19
C THR A 233 -14.83 -11.04 -5.41
N GLU A 234 -15.48 -10.08 -6.06
CA GLU A 234 -14.99 -9.39 -7.24
C GLU A 234 -14.36 -8.06 -6.83
N ILE A 235 -13.06 -7.90 -7.09
CA ILE A 235 -12.32 -6.65 -6.84
C ILE A 235 -12.40 -5.71 -8.04
N VAL A 236 -12.19 -4.41 -7.82
CA VAL A 236 -12.27 -3.38 -8.88
C VAL A 236 -11.30 -3.67 -10.05
N PRO A 237 -10.02 -4.02 -9.84
CA PRO A 237 -9.12 -4.38 -10.94
C PRO A 237 -9.62 -5.53 -11.81
N LEU A 238 -10.25 -6.54 -11.19
CA LEU A 238 -10.86 -7.65 -11.92
C LEU A 238 -12.07 -7.19 -12.71
N LEU A 239 -12.93 -6.36 -12.11
CA LEU A 239 -14.10 -5.82 -12.80
C LEU A 239 -13.68 -5.01 -14.03
N ILE A 240 -12.64 -4.17 -13.93
CA ILE A 240 -12.08 -3.44 -15.08
C ILE A 240 -11.65 -4.41 -16.18
N MET A 241 -10.93 -5.48 -15.82
CA MET A 241 -10.51 -6.49 -16.80
C MET A 241 -11.70 -7.19 -17.47
N MET A 242 -12.73 -7.54 -16.70
CA MET A 242 -13.94 -8.18 -17.24
C MET A 242 -14.68 -7.26 -18.21
N GLU A 243 -14.78 -5.97 -17.94
CA GLU A 243 -15.38 -5.00 -18.88
C GLU A 243 -14.53 -4.87 -20.16
N LEU A 244 -13.19 -4.89 -20.04
CA LEU A 244 -12.29 -4.89 -21.20
C LEU A 244 -12.46 -6.14 -22.07
N ASP A 245 -12.55 -7.32 -21.45
CA ASP A 245 -12.78 -8.60 -22.15
C ASP A 245 -14.15 -8.66 -22.83
N GLN A 246 -15.13 -7.93 -22.31
CA GLN A 246 -16.46 -7.76 -22.90
C GLN A 246 -16.54 -6.64 -23.95
N PHE A 247 -15.41 -6.04 -24.32
CA PHE A 247 -15.32 -4.91 -25.25
C PHE A 247 -16.01 -3.62 -24.77
N HIS A 248 -16.36 -3.53 -23.49
CA HIS A 248 -16.91 -2.34 -22.82
C HIS A 248 -15.79 -1.40 -22.38
N TYR A 249 -15.00 -0.92 -23.35
CA TYR A 249 -13.80 -0.12 -23.09
C TYR A 249 -14.10 1.19 -22.37
N ILE A 250 -15.24 1.82 -22.66
CA ILE A 250 -15.59 3.12 -22.08
C ILE A 250 -15.92 2.93 -20.60
N GLU A 251 -16.75 1.96 -20.26
CA GLU A 251 -17.14 1.58 -18.91
C GLU A 251 -15.92 1.18 -18.07
N ALA A 252 -15.02 0.37 -18.65
CA ALA A 252 -13.76 0.00 -18.02
C ALA A 252 -12.92 1.24 -17.66
N THR A 253 -12.78 2.20 -18.58
CA THR A 253 -12.02 3.44 -18.32
C THR A 253 -12.68 4.34 -17.28
N VAL A 254 -14.01 4.36 -17.20
CA VAL A 254 -14.76 5.09 -16.17
C VAL A 254 -14.50 4.51 -14.78
N ILE A 255 -14.61 3.18 -14.64
CA ILE A 255 -14.34 2.49 -13.38
C ILE A 255 -12.89 2.71 -12.94
N ALA A 256 -11.93 2.56 -13.87
CA ALA A 256 -10.51 2.79 -13.60
C ALA A 256 -10.20 4.25 -13.22
N ALA A 257 -10.79 5.23 -13.91
CA ALA A 257 -10.61 6.65 -13.60
C ALA A 257 -11.13 6.99 -12.20
N VAL A 258 -12.31 6.49 -11.82
CA VAL A 258 -12.86 6.71 -10.48
C VAL A 258 -12.02 6.02 -9.42
N MET A 259 -11.58 4.79 -9.65
CA MET A 259 -10.67 4.09 -8.74
C MET A 259 -9.38 4.87 -8.51
N LEU A 260 -8.77 5.40 -9.57
CA LEU A 260 -7.58 6.24 -9.49
C LEU A 260 -7.84 7.50 -8.65
N VAL A 261 -8.90 8.25 -8.96
CA VAL A 261 -9.24 9.50 -8.24
C VAL A 261 -9.49 9.22 -6.76
N VAL A 262 -10.30 8.22 -6.43
CA VAL A 262 -10.61 7.86 -5.04
C VAL A 262 -9.34 7.41 -4.30
N SER A 263 -8.49 6.60 -4.96
CA SER A 263 -7.22 6.16 -4.37
C SER A 263 -6.29 7.34 -4.10
N LEU A 264 -6.15 8.27 -5.05
CA LEU A 264 -5.33 9.47 -4.89
C LEU A 264 -5.86 10.38 -3.78
N ILE A 265 -7.18 10.59 -3.70
CA ILE A 265 -7.80 11.36 -2.62
C ILE A 265 -7.50 10.72 -1.27
N LEU A 266 -7.70 9.41 -1.12
CA LEU A 266 -7.43 8.72 0.13
C LEU A 266 -5.96 8.77 0.52
N LEU A 267 -5.04 8.54 -0.43
CA LEU A 267 -3.61 8.66 -0.18
C LEU A 267 -3.21 10.09 0.21
N PHE A 268 -3.78 11.10 -0.44
CA PHE A 268 -3.54 12.50 -0.10
C PHE A 268 -4.07 12.86 1.28
N LEU A 269 -5.27 12.38 1.65
CA LEU A 269 -5.84 12.57 2.98
C LEU A 269 -4.98 11.89 4.05
N ILE A 270 -4.56 10.64 3.84
CA ILE A 270 -3.73 9.90 4.78
C ILE A 270 -2.36 10.59 4.95
N ASN A 271 -1.70 10.97 3.86
CA ASN A 271 -0.41 11.69 3.91
C ASN A 271 -0.54 13.11 4.49
N GLY A 272 -1.64 13.80 4.22
CA GLY A 272 -1.94 15.11 4.80
C GLY A 272 -2.12 15.05 6.32
N LEU A 273 -2.87 14.05 6.80
CA LEU A 273 -3.04 13.79 8.23
C LEU A 273 -1.71 13.45 8.91
N GLN A 274 -0.84 12.66 8.26
CA GLN A 274 0.51 12.37 8.76
C GLN A 274 1.36 13.63 8.91
N ARG A 275 1.36 14.49 7.88
CA ARG A 275 2.16 15.72 7.88
C ARG A 275 1.68 16.69 8.95
N TRP A 276 0.37 16.82 9.13
CA TRP A 276 -0.18 17.67 10.19
C TRP A 276 0.13 17.10 11.59
N GLY A 277 0.04 15.79 11.78
CA GLY A 277 0.43 15.13 13.03
C GLY A 277 1.89 15.40 13.41
N LYS A 278 2.82 15.31 12.44
CA LYS A 278 4.24 15.66 12.65
C LYS A 278 4.43 17.11 13.08
N LEU A 279 3.83 18.05 12.34
CA LEU A 279 3.96 19.49 12.62
C LEU A 279 3.37 19.89 13.97
N THR A 280 2.30 19.22 14.41
CA THR A 280 1.68 19.52 15.72
C THR A 280 2.47 18.91 16.87
N GLY A 281 3.16 17.78 16.64
CA GLY A 281 4.06 17.16 17.61
C GLY A 281 5.39 17.89 17.78
N GLU A 282 5.90 18.58 16.75
CA GLU A 282 7.10 19.44 16.85
C GLU A 282 6.83 20.77 17.59
N LEU A 283 5.56 21.15 17.76
CA LEU A 283 5.15 22.40 18.42
C LEU A 283 4.72 22.22 19.89
N ALA A 284 4.68 20.98 20.39
CA ALA A 284 4.28 20.62 21.77
C ALA A 284 5.48 20.15 22.59
#